data_AF-A0A952SP02-F1
#
_entry.id   AF-A0A952SP02-F1
#
_cell.length_a   1.000
_cell.length_b   1.000
_cell.length_c   1.000
_cell.angle_alpha   90.00
_cell.angle_beta   90.00
_cell.angle_gamma   90.00
#
_symmetry.space_group_name_H-M   'P 1'
#
loop_
_entity.id
_entity.type
_entity.pdbx_description
1 polymer ?
#
loop_
_entity_poly.entity_id
_entity_poly.type
_entity_poly.pdbx_seq_one_letter_code
_entity_poly.pdbx_strand_id
1 'polypeptide(L)'
;ISTGDPRSRFFVHRVQKGYAAWIGLLLFLYSALFFTMAFYGAHLKPVVALYTSDSLEERQAAAEEMLVLSQTVWVAVPVLFFGSVIFSLVVTRRVAGPLSRLDESLQQWGKGNLRWRMRFRPSDRLDELADHANCAVENIERSFDQIQNQTRALQTALQKIEKVESVGVKEAREALDEIAGTLRQFNFRTAVDKLERI
;
A
#
# COMPACT_ATOMS: atom_id res chain seq x y z
N ILE A 1 -6.98 -21.59 -20.81
CA ILE A 1 -8.09 -20.61 -20.69
C ILE A 1 -8.34 -20.44 -19.19
N SER A 2 -7.71 -19.44 -18.58
CA SER A 2 -7.85 -19.19 -17.13
C SER A 2 -9.02 -18.25 -16.91
N THR A 3 -10.07 -18.76 -16.29
CA THR A 3 -11.27 -18.02 -15.89
C THR A 3 -10.91 -17.08 -14.74
N GLY A 4 -10.41 -15.90 -15.06
CA GLY A 4 -10.29 -14.81 -14.10
C GLY A 4 -11.68 -14.33 -13.70
N ASP A 5 -12.17 -14.79 -12.54
CA ASP A 5 -13.46 -14.38 -11.99
C ASP A 5 -13.47 -12.84 -11.79
N PRO A 6 -14.34 -12.10 -12.51
CA PRO A 6 -14.44 -10.65 -12.39
C PRO A 6 -14.87 -10.19 -10.98
N ARG A 7 -15.35 -11.11 -10.13
CA ARG A 7 -15.72 -10.81 -8.74
C ARG A 7 -14.52 -10.51 -7.84
N SER A 8 -13.32 -11.01 -8.15
CA SER A 8 -12.11 -10.79 -7.34
C SER A 8 -11.69 -9.31 -7.30
N ARG A 9 -11.79 -8.60 -8.44
CA ARG A 9 -11.50 -7.16 -8.52
C ARG A 9 -12.47 -6.30 -7.69
N PHE A 10 -13.71 -6.76 -7.51
CA PHE A 10 -14.72 -6.06 -6.70
C PHE A 10 -14.52 -6.24 -5.19
N PHE A 11 -13.90 -7.34 -4.75
CA PHE A 11 -13.68 -7.62 -3.33
C PHE A 11 -12.52 -6.79 -2.75
N VAL A 12 -11.42 -6.67 -3.48
CA VAL A 12 -10.24 -5.94 -2.99
C VAL A 12 -10.55 -4.46 -2.75
N HIS A 13 -11.42 -3.87 -3.57
CA HIS A 13 -11.80 -2.47 -3.45
C HIS A 13 -12.72 -2.18 -2.24
N ARG A 14 -13.51 -3.15 -1.76
CA ARG A 14 -14.35 -2.97 -0.56
C ARG A 14 -13.55 -3.06 0.73
N VAL A 15 -12.58 -3.98 0.78
CA VAL A 15 -11.71 -4.15 1.94
C VAL A 15 -10.77 -2.95 2.10
N GLN A 16 -10.17 -2.45 1.01
CA GLN A 16 -9.36 -1.22 1.04
C GLN A 16 -10.15 0.02 1.50
N LYS A 17 -11.42 0.17 1.07
CA LYS A 17 -12.30 1.24 1.55
C LYS A 17 -12.63 1.10 3.04
N GLY A 18 -12.79 -0.13 3.52
CA GLY A 18 -12.95 -0.44 4.94
C GLY A 18 -11.74 0.01 5.76
N TYR A 19 -10.52 -0.34 5.35
CA TYR A 19 -9.30 0.07 6.05
C TYR A 19 -9.06 1.58 5.99
N ALA A 20 -9.31 2.22 4.84
CA ALA A 20 -9.22 3.68 4.72
C ALA A 20 -10.21 4.40 5.65
N ALA A 21 -11.44 3.86 5.79
CA ALA A 21 -12.43 4.38 6.73
C ALA A 21 -12.00 4.15 8.19
N TRP A 22 -11.46 2.98 8.52
CA TRP A 22 -10.94 2.68 9.87
C TRP A 22 -9.73 3.54 10.24
N ILE A 23 -8.80 3.78 9.33
CA ILE A 23 -7.66 4.70 9.54
C ILE A 23 -8.17 6.13 9.73
N GLY A 24 -9.11 6.58 8.90
CA GLY A 24 -9.73 7.90 9.05
C GLY A 24 -10.47 8.05 10.38
N LEU A 25 -11.21 7.03 10.79
CA LEU A 25 -11.90 6.98 12.09
C LEU A 25 -10.91 7.01 13.25
N LEU A 26 -9.83 6.22 13.18
CA LEU A 26 -8.81 6.16 14.22
C LEU A 26 -8.06 7.50 14.33
N LEU A 27 -7.74 8.14 13.21
CA LEU A 27 -7.16 9.48 13.19
C LEU A 27 -8.12 10.55 13.74
N PHE A 28 -9.40 10.44 13.41
CA PHE A 28 -10.44 11.32 13.96
C PHE A 28 -10.56 11.14 15.49
N LEU A 29 -10.59 9.90 15.97
CA LEU A 29 -10.62 9.59 17.41
C LEU A 29 -9.36 10.10 18.11
N TYR A 30 -8.18 9.93 17.51
CA TYR A 30 -6.93 10.45 18.07
C TYR A 30 -6.92 11.98 18.14
N SER A 31 -7.44 12.64 17.10
CA SER A 31 -7.57 14.11 17.05
C SER A 31 -8.61 14.60 18.07
N ALA A 32 -9.71 13.86 18.26
CA ALA A 32 -10.72 14.15 19.28
C ALA A 32 -10.16 13.96 20.70
N LEU A 33 -9.38 12.90 20.94
CA LEU A 33 -8.70 12.67 22.20
C LEU A 33 -7.65 13.75 22.49
N PHE A 34 -6.87 14.14 21.49
CA PHE A 34 -5.93 15.25 21.61
C PHE A 34 -6.66 16.57 21.91
N PHE A 35 -7.79 16.80 21.25
CA PHE A 35 -8.64 17.96 21.51
C PHE A 35 -9.18 17.96 22.94
N THR A 36 -9.74 16.85 23.42
CA THR A 36 -10.23 16.76 24.80
C THR A 36 -9.11 16.95 25.81
N MET A 37 -7.92 16.39 25.56
CA MET A 37 -6.74 16.57 26.40
C MET A 37 -6.27 18.03 26.45
N ALA A 38 -6.13 18.68 25.28
CA ALA A 38 -5.71 20.07 25.19
C ALA A 38 -6.73 21.02 25.85
N PHE A 39 -8.02 20.74 25.65
CA PHE A 39 -9.12 21.49 26.23
C PHE A 39 -9.15 21.34 27.76
N TYR A 40 -9.23 20.11 28.27
CA TYR A 40 -9.26 19.87 29.72
C TYR A 40 -7.97 20.33 30.41
N GLY A 41 -6.81 20.17 29.76
CA GLY A 41 -5.53 20.63 30.31
C GLY A 41 -5.49 22.14 30.52
N ALA A 42 -6.01 22.93 29.58
CA ALA A 42 -6.07 24.39 29.71
C ALA A 42 -7.06 24.85 30.79
N HIS A 43 -8.16 24.13 31.00
CA HIS A 43 -9.18 24.46 32.00
C HIS A 43 -8.91 23.88 33.40
N LEU A 44 -7.95 22.95 33.54
CA LEU A 44 -7.71 22.23 34.80
C LEU A 44 -7.27 23.18 35.93
N LYS A 45 -6.35 24.10 35.63
CA LYS A 45 -5.80 25.05 36.61
C LYS A 45 -6.86 25.96 37.24
N PRO A 46 -7.66 26.73 36.47
CA PRO A 46 -8.66 27.62 37.04
C PRO A 46 -9.78 26.85 37.75
N VAL A 47 -10.19 25.67 37.24
CA VAL A 47 -11.22 24.84 37.91
C VAL A 47 -10.73 24.35 39.27
N VAL A 48 -9.51 23.83 39.35
CA VAL A 48 -8.96 23.37 40.64
C VAL A 48 -8.87 24.56 41.61
N ALA A 49 -8.29 25.69 41.17
CA ALA A 49 -8.20 26.90 41.98
C ALA A 49 -9.57 27.37 42.50
N LEU A 50 -10.63 27.29 41.70
CA LEU A 50 -11.99 27.69 42.09
C LEU A 50 -12.57 26.85 43.25
N TYR A 51 -12.28 25.54 43.29
CA TYR A 51 -12.84 24.61 44.28
C TYR A 51 -11.94 24.37 45.49
N THR A 52 -10.62 24.55 45.38
CA THR A 52 -9.67 24.26 46.46
C THR A 52 -9.06 25.48 47.14
N SER A 53 -9.22 26.70 46.62
CA SER A 53 -8.70 27.90 47.29
C SER A 53 -9.57 28.30 48.49
N ASP A 54 -8.93 28.66 49.61
CA ASP A 54 -9.61 29.12 50.83
C ASP A 54 -9.93 30.62 50.81
N SER A 55 -9.26 31.40 49.95
CA SER A 55 -9.43 32.85 49.86
C SER A 55 -10.43 33.25 48.77
N LEU A 56 -11.24 34.28 49.05
CA LEU A 56 -12.22 34.82 48.08
C LEU A 56 -11.54 35.48 46.87
N GLU A 57 -10.36 36.07 47.07
CA GLU A 57 -9.59 36.74 46.01
C GLU A 57 -9.04 35.74 44.98
N GLU A 58 -8.52 34.59 45.41
CA GLU A 58 -8.03 33.54 44.50
C GLU A 58 -9.18 32.89 43.70
N ARG A 59 -10.35 32.72 44.32
CA ARG A 59 -11.56 32.24 43.61
C ARG A 59 -12.03 33.23 42.55
N GLN A 60 -11.95 34.53 42.85
CA GLN A 60 -12.37 35.56 41.92
C GLN A 60 -11.41 35.66 40.72
N ALA A 61 -10.10 35.62 40.95
CA ALA A 61 -9.10 35.57 39.89
C ALA A 61 -9.25 34.33 38.99
N ALA A 62 -9.50 33.16 39.58
CA ALA A 62 -9.75 31.93 38.82
C ALA A 62 -11.05 31.99 37.98
N ALA A 63 -12.10 32.64 38.49
CA ALA A 63 -13.36 32.83 37.76
C ALA A 63 -13.20 33.77 36.56
N GLU A 64 -12.44 34.86 36.70
CA GLU A 64 -12.11 35.76 35.60
C GLU A 64 -11.28 35.07 34.53
N GLU A 65 -10.26 34.29 34.93
CA GLU A 65 -9.45 33.51 33.99
C GLU A 65 -10.30 32.47 33.24
N MET A 66 -11.25 31.83 33.92
CA MET A 66 -12.17 30.86 33.32
C MET A 66 -13.16 31.53 32.34
N LEU A 67 -13.63 32.74 32.63
CA LEU A 67 -14.48 33.53 31.74
C LEU A 67 -13.74 33.89 30.44
N VAL A 68 -12.51 34.38 30.54
CA VAL A 68 -11.70 34.74 29.37
C VAL A 68 -11.40 33.52 28.50
N LEU A 69 -11.06 32.38 29.12
CA LEU A 69 -10.89 31.13 28.38
C LEU A 69 -12.19 30.73 27.69
N SER A 70 -13.32 30.72 28.40
CA SER A 70 -14.62 30.33 27.84
C SER A 70 -15.05 31.16 26.62
N GLN A 71 -14.70 32.45 26.60
CA GLN A 71 -14.98 33.37 25.48
C GLN A 71 -14.12 33.08 24.24
N THR A 72 -13.00 32.36 24.36
CA THR A 72 -12.18 31.96 23.21
C THR A 72 -12.55 30.55 22.71
N VAL A 73 -13.08 29.72 23.61
CA VAL A 73 -13.39 28.30 23.37
C VAL A 73 -14.46 28.08 22.30
N TRP A 74 -15.52 28.89 22.28
CA TRP A 74 -16.62 28.70 21.34
C TRP A 74 -16.20 28.87 19.87
N VAL A 75 -15.12 29.61 19.59
CA VAL A 75 -14.50 29.71 18.27
C VAL A 75 -13.54 28.54 18.02
N ALA A 76 -12.76 28.16 19.04
CA ALA A 76 -11.77 27.10 18.92
C ALA A 76 -12.40 25.72 18.66
N VAL A 77 -13.55 25.42 19.28
CA VAL A 77 -14.26 24.13 19.15
C VAL A 77 -14.60 23.80 17.69
N PRO A 78 -15.34 24.64 16.93
CA PRO A 78 -15.67 24.34 15.55
C PRO A 78 -14.42 24.35 14.65
N VAL A 79 -13.47 25.26 14.85
CA VAL A 79 -12.23 25.29 14.05
C VAL A 79 -11.44 23.99 14.20
N LEU A 80 -11.28 23.49 15.43
CA LEU A 80 -10.55 22.25 15.70
C LEU A 80 -11.35 21.02 15.26
N PHE A 81 -12.68 21.01 15.42
CA PHE A 81 -13.54 19.94 14.93
C PHE A 81 -13.48 19.81 13.40
N PHE A 82 -13.75 20.89 12.68
CA PHE A 82 -13.68 20.89 11.22
C PHE A 82 -12.25 20.66 10.72
N GLY A 83 -11.26 21.23 11.41
CA GLY A 83 -9.84 20.98 11.13
C GLY A 83 -9.48 19.50 11.22
N SER A 84 -9.92 18.82 12.29
CA SER A 84 -9.74 17.37 12.48
C SER A 84 -10.42 16.54 11.39
N VAL A 85 -11.67 16.88 11.05
CA VAL A 85 -12.42 16.18 9.99
C VAL A 85 -11.73 16.35 8.64
N ILE A 86 -11.36 17.57 8.28
CA ILE A 86 -10.66 17.87 7.02
C ILE A 86 -9.31 17.17 6.99
N PHE A 87 -8.53 17.26 8.08
CA PHE A 87 -7.23 16.61 8.19
C PHE A 87 -7.33 15.09 8.01
N SER A 88 -8.25 14.44 8.72
CA SER A 88 -8.52 13.00 8.58
C SER A 88 -8.88 12.63 7.14
N LEU A 89 -9.79 13.37 6.51
CA LEU A 89 -10.19 13.13 5.11
C LEU A 89 -9.01 13.29 4.14
N VAL A 90 -8.18 14.31 4.33
CA VAL A 90 -7.01 14.58 3.49
C VAL A 90 -5.97 13.45 3.62
N VAL A 91 -5.65 13.05 4.86
CA VAL A 91 -4.68 11.97 5.12
C VAL A 91 -5.19 10.66 4.55
N THR A 92 -6.44 10.30 4.79
CA THR A 92 -7.05 9.07 4.25
C THR A 92 -6.98 9.02 2.72
N ARG A 93 -7.33 10.13 2.04
CA ARG A 93 -7.24 10.20 0.57
C ARG A 93 -5.82 10.07 0.06
N ARG A 94 -4.85 10.66 0.77
CA ARG A 94 -3.43 10.63 0.39
C ARG A 94 -2.82 9.22 0.53
N VAL A 95 -3.28 8.42 1.49
CA VAL A 95 -2.78 7.05 1.71
C VAL A 95 -3.51 6.01 0.85
N ALA A 96 -4.82 6.17 0.66
CA ALA A 96 -5.62 5.21 -0.09
C ALA A 96 -5.22 5.12 -1.58
N GLY A 97 -4.83 6.25 -2.19
CA GLY A 97 -4.41 6.30 -3.59
C GLY A 97 -3.20 5.41 -3.89
N PRO A 98 -2.05 5.60 -3.21
CA PRO A 98 -0.88 4.75 -3.36
C PRO A 98 -1.16 3.29 -3.07
N LEU A 99 -1.92 2.98 -2.01
CA LEU A 99 -2.24 1.60 -1.65
C LEU A 99 -3.00 0.86 -2.75
N SER A 100 -3.94 1.55 -3.41
CA SER A 100 -4.66 0.99 -4.56
C SER A 100 -3.74 0.70 -5.75
N ARG A 101 -2.72 1.54 -6.00
CA ARG A 101 -1.75 1.31 -7.08
C ARG A 101 -0.78 0.17 -6.77
N LEU A 102 -0.40 0.05 -5.51
CA LEU A 102 0.40 -1.07 -5.01
C LEU A 102 -0.35 -2.39 -5.24
N ASP A 103 -1.61 -2.45 -4.81
CA ASP A 103 -2.46 -3.62 -4.99
C ASP A 103 -2.68 -3.97 -6.48
N GLU A 104 -2.95 -2.98 -7.33
CA GLU A 104 -3.06 -3.23 -8.78
C GLU A 104 -1.77 -3.83 -9.34
N SER A 105 -0.60 -3.34 -8.91
CA SER A 105 0.69 -3.86 -9.37
C SER A 105 0.93 -5.29 -8.90
N LEU A 106 0.62 -5.58 -7.64
CA LEU A 106 0.70 -6.93 -7.09
C LEU A 106 -0.25 -7.89 -7.80
N GLN A 107 -1.48 -7.46 -8.14
CA GLN A 107 -2.42 -8.27 -8.91
C GLN A 107 -1.91 -8.55 -10.33
N GLN A 108 -1.24 -7.60 -10.98
CA GLN A 108 -0.64 -7.83 -12.30
C GLN A 108 0.48 -8.87 -12.21
N TRP A 109 1.38 -8.75 -11.23
CA TRP A 109 2.45 -9.73 -11.02
C TRP A 109 1.89 -11.11 -10.64
N GLY A 110 0.87 -11.17 -9.79
CA GLY A 110 0.18 -12.42 -9.43
C GLY A 110 -0.53 -13.11 -10.61
N LYS A 111 -0.89 -12.36 -11.66
CA LYS A 111 -1.40 -12.89 -12.93
C LYS A 111 -0.30 -13.32 -13.90
N GLY A 112 0.96 -13.27 -13.48
CA GLY A 112 2.12 -13.59 -14.31
C GLY A 112 2.54 -12.47 -15.26
N ASN A 113 2.00 -11.26 -15.13
CA ASN A 113 2.40 -10.11 -15.94
C ASN A 113 3.62 -9.41 -15.32
N LEU A 114 4.80 -10.03 -15.47
CA LEU A 114 6.07 -9.48 -14.97
C LEU A 114 6.55 -8.25 -15.75
N ARG A 115 5.95 -7.96 -16.92
CA ARG A 115 6.20 -6.72 -17.67
C ARG A 115 5.61 -5.50 -16.98
N TRP A 116 4.65 -5.67 -16.07
CA TRP A 116 4.06 -4.54 -15.35
C TRP A 116 5.09 -3.85 -14.44
N ARG A 117 5.19 -2.53 -14.54
CA ARG A 117 6.08 -1.73 -13.71
C ARG A 117 5.28 -0.80 -12.81
N MET A 118 5.59 -0.86 -11.52
CA MET A 118 4.97 -0.04 -10.49
C MET A 118 5.39 1.41 -10.66
N ARG A 119 4.42 2.34 -10.60
CA ARG A 119 4.67 3.79 -10.64
C ARG A 119 3.70 4.54 -9.73
N PHE A 120 4.23 5.32 -8.79
CA PHE A 120 3.45 6.22 -7.94
C PHE A 120 3.35 7.62 -8.57
N ARG A 121 2.52 8.49 -7.97
CA ARG A 121 2.49 9.89 -8.35
C ARG A 121 3.61 10.63 -7.60
N PRO A 122 4.16 11.73 -8.16
CA PRO A 122 5.20 12.51 -7.46
C PRO A 122 4.78 13.00 -6.06
N SER A 123 3.47 13.21 -5.85
CA SER A 123 2.88 13.62 -4.56
C SER A 123 3.03 12.58 -3.44
N ASP A 124 3.24 11.33 -3.81
CA ASP A 124 3.18 10.18 -2.90
C ASP A 124 4.53 9.95 -2.22
N ARG A 125 5.64 10.45 -2.79
CA ARG A 125 7.03 10.28 -2.30
C ARG A 125 7.42 8.82 -2.05
N LEU A 126 6.90 7.90 -2.86
CA LEU A 126 7.15 6.45 -2.78
C LEU A 126 7.97 5.95 -3.98
N ASP A 127 8.71 6.84 -4.64
CA ASP A 127 9.46 6.50 -5.86
C ASP A 127 10.54 5.45 -5.57
N GLU A 128 11.26 5.55 -4.45
CA GLU A 128 12.23 4.53 -4.03
C GLU A 128 11.59 3.14 -3.84
N LEU A 129 10.37 3.07 -3.30
CA LEU A 129 9.65 1.81 -3.15
C LEU A 129 9.28 1.23 -4.51
N ALA A 130 8.81 2.06 -5.44
CA ALA A 130 8.55 1.63 -6.81
C ALA A 130 9.82 1.13 -7.49
N ASP A 131 10.95 1.82 -7.31
CA ASP A 131 12.23 1.44 -7.90
C ASP A 131 12.72 0.10 -7.34
N HIS A 132 12.73 -0.08 -6.02
CA HIS A 132 13.09 -1.36 -5.41
C HIS A 132 12.19 -2.51 -5.87
N ALA A 133 10.87 -2.29 -5.92
CA ALA A 133 9.93 -3.30 -6.37
C ALA A 133 10.13 -3.65 -7.85
N ASN A 134 10.36 -2.64 -8.71
CA ASN A 134 10.64 -2.84 -10.12
C ASN A 134 11.96 -3.58 -10.35
N CYS A 135 13.01 -3.28 -9.57
CA CYS A 135 14.28 -4.00 -9.60
C CYS A 135 14.11 -5.46 -9.19
N ALA A 136 13.29 -5.75 -8.16
CA ALA A 136 13.00 -7.11 -7.75
C ALA A 136 12.30 -7.91 -8.86
N VAL A 137 11.26 -7.33 -9.49
CA VAL A 137 10.56 -7.98 -10.61
C VAL A 137 11.45 -8.18 -11.81
N GLU A 138 12.37 -7.25 -12.08
CA GLU A 138 13.34 -7.42 -13.16
C GLU A 138 14.34 -8.55 -12.90
N ASN A 139 14.77 -8.73 -11.66
CA ASN A 139 15.63 -9.86 -11.27
C ASN A 139 14.89 -11.20 -11.42
N ILE A 140 13.59 -11.21 -11.10
CA ILE A 140 12.72 -12.38 -11.32
C ILE A 140 12.63 -12.67 -12.83
N GLU A 141 12.30 -11.65 -13.64
CA GLU A 141 12.24 -11.75 -15.11
C GLU A 141 13.53 -12.33 -15.71
N ARG A 142 14.70 -11.81 -15.31
CA ARG A 142 15.99 -12.34 -15.76
C ARG A 142 16.24 -13.79 -15.36
N SER A 143 15.84 -14.19 -14.15
CA SER A 143 15.96 -15.59 -13.70
C SER A 143 15.10 -16.52 -14.57
N PHE A 144 13.88 -16.11 -14.92
CA PHE A 144 13.00 -16.87 -15.79
C PHE A 144 13.55 -16.99 -17.23
N ASP A 145 14.14 -15.92 -17.78
CA ASP A 145 14.80 -15.96 -19.09
C ASP A 145 15.97 -16.96 -19.10
N GLN A 146 16.77 -17.01 -18.03
CA GLN A 146 17.86 -17.96 -17.89
C GLN A 146 17.34 -19.41 -17.87
N ILE A 147 16.29 -19.68 -17.09
CA ILE A 147 15.66 -21.00 -17.04
C ILE A 147 15.15 -21.39 -18.44
N GLN A 148 14.46 -20.49 -19.14
CA GLN A 148 13.93 -20.77 -20.48
C GLN A 148 15.06 -21.09 -21.48
N ASN A 149 16.18 -20.37 -21.42
CA ASN A 149 17.34 -20.63 -22.26
C ASN A 149 17.97 -22.00 -21.95
N GLN A 150 18.08 -22.37 -20.66
CA GLN A 150 18.58 -23.69 -20.23
C GLN A 150 17.64 -24.82 -20.67
N THR A 151 16.33 -24.65 -20.53
CA THR A 151 15.31 -25.61 -21.01
C THR A 151 15.43 -25.84 -22.51
N ARG A 152 15.57 -24.77 -23.31
CA ARG A 152 15.78 -24.87 -24.78
C ARG A 152 17.08 -25.58 -25.13
N ALA A 153 18.17 -25.27 -24.43
CA ALA A 153 19.46 -25.92 -24.66
C ALA A 153 19.38 -27.42 -24.36
N LEU A 154 18.73 -27.80 -23.26
CA LEU A 154 18.55 -29.20 -22.88
C LEU A 154 17.63 -29.94 -23.86
N GLN A 155 16.53 -29.33 -24.30
CA GLN A 155 15.66 -29.90 -25.33
C GLN A 155 16.41 -30.14 -26.65
N THR A 156 17.27 -29.21 -27.05
CA THR A 156 18.14 -29.36 -28.24
C THR A 156 19.17 -30.49 -28.04
N ALA A 157 19.74 -30.63 -26.85
CA ALA A 157 20.66 -31.72 -26.54
C ALA A 157 19.98 -33.09 -26.58
N LEU A 158 18.76 -33.21 -26.03
CA LEU A 158 17.98 -34.45 -26.08
C LEU A 158 17.59 -34.83 -27.52
N GLN A 159 17.21 -33.86 -28.36
CA GLN A 159 16.99 -34.10 -29.79
C GLN A 159 18.23 -34.66 -30.50
N LYS A 160 19.44 -34.24 -30.11
CA LYS A 160 20.68 -34.82 -30.68
C LYS A 160 20.95 -36.26 -30.22
N ILE A 161 20.40 -36.67 -29.07
CA ILE A 161 20.54 -38.01 -28.47
C ILE A 161 19.49 -39.00 -29.01
N GLU A 162 18.54 -38.54 -29.85
CA GLU A 162 17.43 -39.29 -30.46
C GLU A 162 17.82 -40.59 -31.20
N LYS A 163 19.11 -40.82 -31.44
CA LYS A 163 19.63 -42.09 -31.98
C LYS A 163 19.63 -43.26 -30.98
N VAL A 164 19.41 -43.02 -29.69
CA VAL A 164 19.31 -44.07 -28.65
C VAL A 164 17.94 -43.93 -28.00
N GLU A 165 16.94 -44.63 -28.55
CA GLU A 165 15.55 -44.64 -28.08
C GLU A 165 15.44 -45.34 -26.72
N SER A 166 15.92 -44.68 -25.66
CA SER A 166 15.76 -45.12 -24.28
C SER A 166 14.55 -44.43 -23.65
N VAL A 167 13.76 -45.19 -22.87
CA VAL A 167 12.56 -44.71 -22.17
C VAL A 167 12.84 -43.43 -21.37
N GLY A 168 14.02 -43.30 -20.77
CA GLY A 168 14.43 -42.10 -20.01
C GLY A 168 14.58 -40.81 -20.84
N VAL A 169 14.85 -40.89 -22.15
CA VAL A 169 14.91 -39.69 -23.02
C VAL A 169 13.51 -39.16 -23.32
N LYS A 170 12.51 -40.05 -23.43
CA LYS A 170 11.09 -39.65 -23.59
C LYS A 170 10.57 -38.97 -22.33
N GLU A 171 10.79 -39.56 -21.16
CA GLU A 171 10.39 -38.97 -19.87
C GLU A 171 11.04 -37.60 -19.62
N ALA A 172 12.34 -37.45 -19.90
CA ALA A 172 13.03 -36.17 -19.76
C ALA A 172 12.49 -35.09 -20.70
N ARG A 173 12.05 -35.46 -21.90
CA ARG A 173 11.44 -34.55 -22.87
C ARG A 173 10.07 -34.08 -22.42
N GLU A 174 9.24 -35.00 -21.93
CA GLU A 174 7.91 -34.68 -21.37
C GLU A 174 8.02 -33.70 -20.19
N ALA A 175 8.95 -33.95 -19.26
CA ALA A 175 9.21 -33.05 -18.13
C ALA A 175 9.66 -31.64 -18.58
N LEU A 176 10.47 -31.54 -19.65
CA LEU A 176 10.90 -30.24 -20.18
C LEU A 176 9.78 -29.50 -20.89
N ASP A 177 8.90 -30.20 -21.59
CA ASP A 177 7.73 -29.60 -22.22
C ASP A 177 6.73 -29.09 -21.16
N GLU A 178 6.61 -29.77 -20.02
CA GLU A 178 5.82 -29.29 -18.86
C GLU A 178 6.42 -28.02 -18.24
N ILE A 179 7.74 -28.00 -18.01
CA ILE A 179 8.44 -26.81 -17.51
C ILE A 179 8.28 -25.65 -18.50
N ALA A 180 8.51 -25.89 -19.79
CA ALA A 180 8.34 -24.88 -20.83
C ALA A 180 6.89 -24.37 -20.88
N GLY A 181 5.90 -25.24 -20.70
CA GLY A 181 4.49 -24.88 -20.61
C GLY A 181 4.19 -23.97 -19.42
N THR A 182 4.75 -24.27 -18.26
CA THR A 182 4.60 -23.45 -17.04
C THR A 182 5.24 -22.08 -17.21
N LEU A 183 6.44 -22.02 -17.79
CA LEU A 183 7.12 -20.75 -18.07
C LEU A 183 6.30 -19.86 -19.01
N ARG A 184 5.65 -20.41 -20.04
CA ARG A 184 4.81 -19.64 -20.98
C ARG A 184 3.59 -18.98 -20.34
N GLN A 185 3.15 -19.41 -19.15
CA GLN A 185 2.04 -18.75 -18.44
C GLN A 185 2.42 -17.35 -17.95
N PHE A 186 3.72 -17.05 -17.86
CA PHE A 186 4.24 -15.75 -17.47
C PHE A 186 4.58 -14.92 -18.72
N ASN A 187 4.11 -13.67 -18.74
CA ASN A 187 4.41 -12.72 -19.81
C ASN A 187 5.76 -12.05 -19.52
N PHE A 188 6.78 -12.36 -20.32
CA PHE A 188 8.14 -11.80 -20.23
C PHE A 188 8.42 -10.78 -21.34
N ARG A 189 9.42 -9.93 -21.14
CA ARG A 189 10.03 -9.12 -22.20
C ARG A 189 11.06 -9.96 -22.93
N THR A 190 10.82 -10.28 -24.20
CA THR A 190 11.86 -10.85 -25.05
C THR A 190 12.97 -9.82 -25.24
N ALA A 191 14.22 -10.21 -24.99
CA ALA A 191 15.41 -9.36 -25.13
C ALA A 191 15.56 -8.70 -26.53
N VAL A 192 14.82 -9.19 -27.53
CA VAL A 192 14.76 -8.65 -28.90
C VAL A 192 14.18 -7.23 -28.95
N ASP A 193 13.31 -6.85 -28.01
CA ASP A 193 12.61 -5.54 -28.00
C ASP A 193 13.52 -4.35 -27.60
N LYS A 194 14.79 -4.62 -27.24
CA LYS A 194 15.79 -3.60 -26.92
C LYS A 194 16.63 -3.18 -28.14
N LEU A 195 16.54 -3.91 -29.25
CA LEU A 195 17.31 -3.65 -30.48
C LEU A 195 16.53 -2.89 -31.57
N GLU A 196 15.21 -2.69 -31.43
CA GLU A 196 14.40 -1.89 -32.37
C GLU A 196 14.24 -0.41 -31.97
N ARG A 197 14.96 0.06 -30.95
CA ARG A 197 14.99 1.48 -30.55
C ARG A 197 16.40 2.04 -30.39
N ILE A 198 17.28 1.74 -31.34
CA ILE A 198 18.49 2.50 -31.62
C ILE A 198 18.54 2.78 -33.12
#